data_AF-A0A8T2P6W4-F1
#
_entry.id   AF-A0A8T2P6W4-F1
#
_cell.length_a   1.000
_cell.length_b   1.000
_cell.length_c   1.000
_cell.angle_alpha   90.00
_cell.angle_beta   90.00
_cell.angle_gamma   90.00
#
_symmetry.space_group_name_H-M   'P 1'
#
loop_
_entity.id
_entity.type
_entity.pdbx_description
1 polymer ?
#
loop_
_entity_poly.entity_id
_entity_poly.type
_entity_poly.pdbx_seq_one_letter_code
_entity_poly.pdbx_strand_id
1 'polypeptide(L)'
;MLRTLGGNLYEFIENLDALHSYLSLSYKEMNAPSFRVERNSDGTMLLHYYSVRQGLCHIVPGILGAVARDFFKSQIRMEIINQKEEVERSRMKEHVVFLVTQEPVFSTRTRSNSKPSTTKQCNVVPGTRHHKESINK
;
A
#
# COMPACT_ATOMS: atom_id res chain seq x y z
N MET A 1 3.23 -12.12 17.96
CA MET A 1 1.76 -12.18 18.08
C MET A 1 1.07 -11.98 16.73
N LEU A 2 1.23 -10.86 16.01
CA LEU A 2 0.50 -10.65 14.73
C LEU A 2 0.75 -11.70 13.63
N ARG A 3 1.96 -12.30 13.57
CA ARG A 3 2.29 -13.39 12.63
C ARG A 3 1.49 -14.68 12.86
N THR A 4 0.84 -14.84 14.02
CA THR A 4 0.08 -16.06 14.35
C THR A 4 -1.38 -15.98 13.91
N LEU A 5 -1.83 -14.85 13.35
CA LEU A 5 -3.22 -14.66 12.91
C LEU A 5 -3.51 -15.32 11.56
N GLY A 6 -2.50 -15.78 10.83
CA GLY A 6 -2.71 -16.47 9.55
C GLY A 6 -1.44 -16.59 8.73
N GLY A 7 -1.39 -17.59 7.85
CA GLY A 7 -0.31 -17.81 6.89
C GLY A 7 -0.43 -16.94 5.63
N ASN A 8 -1.59 -16.31 5.42
CA ASN A 8 -1.85 -15.39 4.32
C ASN A 8 -2.79 -14.25 4.77
N LEU A 9 -2.97 -13.24 3.90
CA LEU A 9 -3.75 -12.05 4.22
C LEU A 9 -5.22 -12.35 4.53
N TYR A 10 -5.83 -13.31 3.83
CA TYR A 10 -7.21 -13.71 4.06
C TYR A 10 -7.38 -14.25 5.49
N GLU A 11 -6.57 -15.24 5.87
CA GLU A 11 -6.59 -15.83 7.22
C GLU A 11 -6.31 -14.78 8.29
N PHE A 12 -5.36 -13.87 8.02
CA PHE A 12 -5.06 -12.77 8.95
C PHE A 12 -6.30 -11.93 9.24
N ILE A 13 -7.05 -11.54 8.20
CA ILE A 13 -8.26 -10.71 8.34
C ILE A 13 -9.37 -11.51 9.04
N GLU A 14 -9.57 -12.77 8.65
CA GLU A 14 -10.56 -13.68 9.24
C GLU A 14 -10.39 -13.84 10.76
N ASN A 15 -9.14 -13.79 11.25
CA ASN A 15 -8.80 -13.94 12.66
C ASN A 15 -8.74 -12.62 13.45
N LEU A 16 -8.95 -11.44 12.84
CA LEU A 16 -8.89 -10.15 13.56
C LEU A 16 -9.97 -10.03 14.64
N ASP A 17 -11.18 -10.52 14.38
CA ASP A 17 -12.27 -10.50 15.36
C ASP A 17 -11.94 -11.33 16.62
N ALA A 18 -11.26 -12.46 16.44
CA ALA A 18 -10.80 -13.30 17.55
C ALA A 18 -9.73 -12.59 18.38
N LEU A 19 -8.78 -11.90 17.73
CA LEU A 19 -7.79 -11.07 18.42
C LEU A 19 -8.46 -9.95 19.23
N HIS A 20 -9.39 -9.22 18.63
CA HIS A 20 -10.12 -8.16 19.33
C HIS A 20 -10.90 -8.69 20.53
N SER A 21 -11.54 -9.85 20.38
CA SER A 21 -12.23 -10.53 21.48
C SER A 21 -11.28 -10.84 22.63
N TYR A 22 -10.10 -11.38 22.32
CA TYR A 22 -9.07 -11.65 23.34
C TYR A 22 -8.60 -10.37 24.05
N LEU A 23 -8.31 -9.30 23.30
CA LEU A 23 -7.87 -8.02 23.87
C LEU A 23 -8.94 -7.37 24.77
N SER A 24 -10.23 -7.54 24.44
CA SER A 24 -11.34 -6.98 25.24
C SER A 24 -11.43 -7.56 26.66
N LEU A 25 -10.81 -8.73 26.90
CA LEU A 25 -10.73 -9.31 28.24
C LEU A 25 -9.94 -8.40 29.20
N SER A 26 -8.88 -7.76 28.69
CA SER A 26 -7.99 -6.86 29.45
C SER A 26 -8.37 -5.39 29.28
N TYR A 27 -8.86 -5.00 28.10
CA TYR A 27 -9.22 -3.61 27.78
C TYR A 27 -10.74 -3.46 27.68
N LYS A 28 -11.42 -3.28 28.83
CA LYS A 28 -12.88 -3.28 28.94
C LYS A 28 -13.58 -2.18 28.14
N GLU A 29 -12.95 -1.02 27.99
CA GLU A 29 -13.49 0.12 27.24
C GLU A 29 -13.12 0.10 25.75
N MET A 30 -12.52 -0.99 25.26
CA MET A 30 -12.09 -1.08 23.87
C MET A 30 -13.30 -1.29 22.94
N ASN A 31 -13.58 -0.29 22.10
CA ASN A 31 -14.54 -0.38 21.01
C ASN A 31 -13.82 -0.79 19.72
N ALA A 32 -13.55 -2.08 19.58
CA ALA A 32 -12.89 -2.63 18.40
C ALA A 32 -13.84 -2.71 17.19
N PRO A 33 -13.34 -2.48 15.97
CA PRO A 33 -14.09 -2.80 14.76
C PRO A 33 -14.20 -4.31 14.55
N SER A 34 -15.17 -4.74 13.76
CA SER A 34 -15.30 -6.12 13.28
C SER A 34 -14.99 -6.20 11.79
N PHE A 35 -14.30 -7.28 11.40
CA PHE A 35 -13.90 -7.57 10.04
C PHE A 35 -14.46 -8.93 9.61
N ARG A 36 -15.11 -8.96 8.44
CA ARG A 36 -15.49 -10.19 7.75
C ARG A 36 -14.93 -10.16 6.33
N VAL A 37 -14.49 -11.30 5.85
CA VAL A 37 -13.87 -11.40 4.54
C VAL A 37 -14.45 -12.59 3.77
N GLU A 38 -14.73 -12.36 2.49
CA GLU A 38 -15.18 -13.38 1.55
C GLU A 38 -14.20 -13.44 0.38
N ARG A 39 -13.92 -14.64 -0.15
CA ARG A 39 -13.11 -14.82 -1.36
C ARG A 39 -14.01 -14.96 -2.58
N ASN A 40 -13.68 -14.20 -3.61
CA ASN A 40 -14.27 -14.35 -4.92
C ASN A 40 -13.53 -15.40 -5.75
N SER A 41 -14.18 -15.93 -6.78
CA SER A 41 -13.60 -16.93 -7.69
C SER A 41 -12.46 -16.39 -8.55
N ASP A 42 -12.41 -15.08 -8.77
CA ASP A 42 -11.37 -14.37 -9.51
C ASP A 42 -10.10 -14.09 -8.69
N GLY A 43 -10.08 -14.49 -7.41
CA GLY A 43 -8.97 -14.28 -6.49
C GLY A 43 -9.00 -12.95 -5.75
N THR A 44 -10.00 -12.09 -6.00
CA THR A 44 -10.24 -10.90 -5.18
C THR A 44 -10.94 -11.26 -3.86
N MET A 45 -11.00 -10.32 -2.93
CA MET A 45 -11.72 -10.50 -1.66
C MET A 45 -12.69 -9.35 -1.41
N LEU A 46 -13.83 -9.66 -0.80
CA LEU A 46 -14.74 -8.65 -0.25
C LEU A 46 -14.50 -8.54 1.25
N LEU A 47 -14.05 -7.37 1.69
CA LEU A 47 -13.85 -7.07 3.10
C LEU A 47 -15.01 -6.22 3.61
N HIS A 48 -15.74 -6.74 4.58
CA HIS A 48 -16.78 -6.05 5.31
C HIS A 48 -16.18 -5.49 6.61
N TYR A 49 -16.25 -4.18 6.75
CA TYR A 49 -15.82 -3.44 7.93
C TYR A 49 -17.05 -2.92 8.68
N TYR A 50 -17.15 -3.25 9.96
CA TYR A 50 -18.21 -2.78 10.85
C TYR A 50 -17.62 -2.01 12.02
N SER A 51 -18.15 -0.82 12.29
CA SER A 51 -17.67 0.01 13.39
C SER A 51 -18.76 0.91 13.95
N VAL A 52 -18.79 1.07 15.26
CA VAL A 52 -19.60 2.12 15.92
C VAL A 52 -18.91 3.49 15.85
N ARG A 53 -17.63 3.53 15.45
CA ARG A 53 -16.83 4.75 15.29
C ARG A 53 -16.91 5.16 13.82
N GLN A 54 -17.62 6.25 13.55
CA GLN A 54 -17.81 6.79 12.20
C GLN A 54 -16.51 7.40 11.64
N GLY A 55 -16.31 7.25 10.32
CA GLY A 55 -15.24 7.92 9.57
C GLY A 55 -13.85 7.29 9.74
N LEU A 56 -13.74 6.17 10.44
CA LEU A 56 -12.46 5.46 10.62
C LEU A 56 -12.18 4.45 9.51
N CYS A 57 -13.14 4.15 8.63
CA CYS A 57 -12.94 3.21 7.52
C CYS A 57 -11.74 3.57 6.63
N HIS A 58 -11.42 4.87 6.48
CA HIS A 58 -10.32 5.35 5.64
C HIS A 58 -8.92 4.96 6.13
N ILE A 59 -8.76 4.57 7.40
CA ILE A 59 -7.48 4.09 7.92
C ILE A 59 -7.22 2.61 7.57
N VAL A 60 -8.29 1.86 7.30
CA VAL A 60 -8.23 0.41 7.04
C VAL A 60 -7.30 0.07 5.87
N PRO A 61 -7.37 0.76 4.72
CA PRO A 61 -6.43 0.52 3.62
C PRO A 61 -4.96 0.71 3.99
N GLY A 62 -4.65 1.71 4.83
CA GLY A 62 -3.27 1.95 5.28
C GLY A 62 -2.75 0.83 6.17
N ILE A 63 -3.57 0.39 7.12
CA ILE A 63 -3.20 -0.68 8.07
C ILE A 63 -3.05 -2.02 7.34
N LEU A 64 -4.06 -2.45 6.57
CA LEU A 64 -4.00 -3.71 5.85
C LEU A 64 -2.95 -3.70 4.74
N GLY A 65 -2.72 -2.55 4.11
CA GLY A 65 -1.65 -2.37 3.12
C GLY A 65 -0.26 -2.57 3.73
N ALA A 66 -0.03 -2.07 4.95
CA ALA A 66 1.21 -2.31 5.67
C ALA A 66 1.37 -3.79 6.06
N VAL A 67 0.30 -4.42 6.56
CA VAL A 67 0.32 -5.85 6.91
C VAL A 67 0.64 -6.71 5.69
N ALA A 68 -0.03 -6.49 4.56
CA ALA A 68 0.21 -7.21 3.30
C ALA A 68 1.68 -7.18 2.89
N ARG A 69 2.28 -5.98 2.92
CA ARG A 69 3.68 -5.78 2.52
C ARG A 69 4.66 -6.40 3.51
N ASP A 70 4.49 -6.13 4.80
CA ASP A 70 5.51 -6.45 5.80
C ASP A 70 5.47 -7.94 6.20
N PHE A 71 4.29 -8.56 6.16
CA PHE A 71 4.06 -9.94 6.58
C PHE A 71 3.99 -10.91 5.42
N PHE A 72 3.31 -10.54 4.32
CA PHE A 72 2.97 -11.46 3.23
C PHE A 72 3.68 -11.17 1.91
N LYS A 73 4.55 -10.15 1.87
CA LYS A 73 5.30 -9.74 0.66
C LYS A 73 4.39 -9.48 -0.55
N SER A 74 3.19 -9.00 -0.27
CA SER A 74 2.19 -8.63 -1.27
C SER A 74 1.82 -7.16 -1.16
N GLN A 75 1.34 -6.61 -2.26
CA GLN A 75 0.70 -5.30 -2.31
C GLN A 75 -0.80 -5.52 -2.47
N ILE A 76 -1.60 -4.67 -1.83
CA ILE A 76 -3.03 -4.68 -2.01
C ILE A 76 -3.53 -3.32 -2.48
N ARG A 77 -4.61 -3.36 -3.27
CA ARG A 77 -5.46 -2.21 -3.59
C ARG A 77 -6.81 -2.45 -2.94
N MET A 78 -7.39 -1.40 -2.39
CA MET A 78 -8.68 -1.46 -1.70
C MET A 78 -9.57 -0.35 -2.22
N GLU A 79 -10.76 -0.71 -2.69
CA GLU A 79 -11.74 0.21 -3.25
C GLU A 79 -13.05 0.06 -2.48
N ILE A 80 -13.67 1.18 -2.09
CA ILE A 80 -14.98 1.14 -1.42
C ILE A 80 -16.03 0.86 -2.48
N ILE A 81 -16.72 -0.27 -2.36
CA ILE A 81 -17.83 -0.64 -3.27
C ILE A 81 -19.19 -0.36 -2.66
N ASN A 82 -19.28 -0.27 -1.33
CA ASN A 82 -20.51 0.06 -0.62
C ASN A 82 -20.19 0.70 0.74
N GLN A 83 -20.96 1.72 1.12
CA GLN A 83 -20.87 2.37 2.42
C GLN A 83 -22.29 2.69 2.90
N LYS A 84 -22.66 2.15 4.06
CA LYS A 84 -23.99 2.30 4.65
C LYS A 84 -23.87 2.51 6.15
N GLU A 85 -24.89 3.11 6.72
CA GLU A 85 -25.10 3.08 8.16
C GLU A 85 -26.20 2.06 8.47
N GLU A 86 -25.87 1.09 9.32
CA GLU A 86 -26.79 0.05 9.77
C GLU A 86 -27.21 0.34 11.22
N VAL A 87 -28.51 0.26 11.49
CA VAL A 87 -29.05 0.40 12.84
C VAL A 87 -29.22 -0.99 13.43
N GLU A 88 -28.33 -1.37 14.34
CA GLU A 88 -28.47 -2.60 15.12
C GLU A 88 -28.79 -2.27 16.58
N ARG A 89 -29.90 -2.80 17.11
CA ARG A 89 -30.27 -2.71 18.54
C ARG A 89 -30.14 -1.27 19.10
N SER A 90 -30.63 -0.28 18.35
CA SER A 90 -30.58 1.14 18.69
C SER A 90 -29.19 1.82 18.64
N ARG A 91 -28.15 1.16 18.10
CA ARG A 91 -26.83 1.74 17.85
C ARG A 91 -26.57 1.84 16.35
N MET A 92 -26.15 3.02 15.91
CA MET A 92 -25.69 3.23 14.54
C MET A 92 -24.32 2.58 14.38
N LYS A 93 -24.17 1.77 13.32
CA LYS A 93 -22.91 1.16 12.91
C LYS A 93 -22.61 1.57 11.48
N GLU A 94 -21.41 2.06 11.26
CA GLU A 94 -20.86 2.19 9.93
C GLU A 94 -20.56 0.79 9.37
N HIS A 95 -21.09 0.47 8.19
CA HIS A 95 -20.77 -0.70 7.41
C HIS A 95 -20.15 -0.29 6.08
N VAL A 96 -18.89 -0.64 5.87
CA VAL A 96 -18.17 -0.38 4.62
C VAL A 96 -17.73 -1.69 4.00
N VAL A 97 -17.99 -1.87 2.72
CA VAL A 97 -17.50 -3.02 1.95
C VAL A 97 -16.41 -2.54 1.02
N PHE A 98 -15.24 -3.18 1.14
CA PHE A 98 -14.11 -2.96 0.26
C PHE A 98 -13.94 -4.14 -0.69
N LEU A 99 -13.70 -3.84 -1.96
CA LEU A 99 -13.08 -4.79 -2.88
C LEU A 99 -11.57 -4.74 -2.66
N VAL A 100 -10.97 -5.89 -2.38
CA VAL A 100 -9.54 -6.04 -2.13
C VAL A 100 -8.92 -6.85 -3.26
N THR A 101 -7.98 -6.24 -3.97
CA THR A 101 -7.16 -6.89 -5.00
C THR A 101 -5.75 -7.05 -4.47
N GLN A 102 -5.19 -8.26 -4.56
CA GLN A 102 -3.85 -8.57 -4.08
C GLN A 102 -2.92 -8.91 -5.24
N GLU A 103 -1.77 -8.24 -5.28
CA GLU A 103 -0.70 -8.49 -6.24
C GLU A 103 0.59 -8.87 -5.50
N PRO A 104 1.37 -9.84 -5.98
CA PRO A 104 2.67 -10.13 -5.42
C PRO A 104 3.63 -8.94 -5.67
N VAL A 105 4.45 -8.59 -4.69
CA VAL A 105 5.50 -7.58 -4.89
C VAL A 105 6.61 -8.23 -5.71
N PHE A 106 6.56 -8.06 -7.04
CA PHE A 106 7.71 -8.39 -7.88
C PHE A 106 8.84 -7.44 -7.50
N SER A 107 9.93 -7.97 -6.94
CA SER A 107 11.14 -7.20 -6.75
C SER A 107 11.64 -6.76 -8.12
N THR A 108 11.34 -5.54 -8.54
CA THR A 108 12.18 -4.89 -9.55
C THR A 108 13.53 -4.73 -8.91
N ARG A 109 14.43 -5.68 -9.21
CA ARG A 109 15.86 -5.58 -8.96
C ARG A 109 16.26 -4.22 -9.49
N THR A 110 16.52 -3.27 -8.59
CA THR A 110 17.00 -1.94 -8.95
C THR A 110 18.34 -2.17 -9.62
N ARG A 111 18.35 -2.19 -10.95
CA ARG A 111 19.57 -2.17 -11.72
C ARG A 111 20.13 -0.76 -11.50
N SER A 112 21.01 -0.64 -10.52
CA SER A 112 21.87 0.53 -10.37
C SER A 112 22.64 0.69 -11.67
N ASN A 113 22.14 1.54 -12.57
CA ASN A 113 22.95 2.07 -13.65
C ASN A 113 23.95 3.03 -13.00
N SER A 114 25.09 2.50 -12.57
CA SER A 114 26.32 3.27 -12.48
C SER A 114 26.61 3.81 -13.87
N LYS A 115 26.41 5.13 -14.06
CA LYS A 115 26.90 5.82 -15.26
C LYS A 115 28.41 5.62 -15.34
N PRO A 116 28.98 5.09 -16.44
CA PRO A 116 30.41 5.16 -16.64
C PRO A 116 30.80 6.59 -17.00
N SER A 117 31.61 7.20 -16.14
CA SER A 117 32.32 8.45 -16.41
C SER A 117 33.22 8.27 -17.63
N THR A 118 32.78 8.77 -18.78
CA THR A 118 33.65 8.89 -19.96
C THR A 118 34.14 10.32 -20.07
N THR A 119 35.38 10.50 -19.64
CA THR A 119 36.25 11.64 -19.95
C THR A 119 36.20 11.92 -21.45
N LYS A 120 35.76 13.12 -21.85
CA LYS A 120 35.98 13.63 -23.21
C LYS A 120 37.05 14.71 -23.17
N GLN A 121 38.21 14.31 -23.63
CA GLN A 121 39.38 15.11 -23.92
C GLN A 121 39.06 16.00 -25.13
N CYS A 122 39.13 17.33 -24.96
CA CYS A 122 39.02 18.27 -26.07
C CYS A 122 40.34 18.29 -26.85
N ASN A 123 40.31 17.81 -28.09
CA ASN A 123 41.33 18.10 -29.10
C ASN A 123 40.63 18.58 -30.37
N VAL A 124 40.84 19.84 -30.75
CA VAL A 124 40.57 20.35 -32.09
C VAL A 124 41.85 21.01 -32.61
N VAL A 125 42.29 20.52 -33.77
CA VAL A 125 43.53 20.77 -34.52
C VAL A 125 43.30 21.93 -35.52
N PRO A 126 44.34 22.62 -36.03
CA PRO A 126 44.28 24.04 -36.43
C PRO A 126 43.92 24.28 -37.89
N GLY A 127 43.26 25.42 -38.15
CA GLY A 127 42.95 25.94 -39.48
C GLY A 127 43.79 27.16 -39.86
N THR A 128 44.74 26.92 -40.76
CA THR A 128 45.23 27.75 -41.90
C THR A 128 45.17 29.29 -41.85
N ARG A 129 46.36 29.90 -42.05
CA ARG A 129 46.62 31.32 -42.39
C ARG A 129 46.10 31.67 -43.79
N HIS A 130 45.61 32.90 -43.96
CA HIS A 130 45.95 33.74 -45.12
C HIS A 130 46.00 35.23 -44.73
N HIS A 131 47.04 35.89 -45.25
CA HIS A 131 47.42 37.30 -45.14
C HIS A 131 46.39 38.30 -45.71
N LYS A 132 46.31 39.52 -45.16
CA LYS A 132 46.92 40.76 -45.71
C LYS A 132 46.50 42.03 -44.95
N GLU A 133 47.46 42.94 -44.79
CA GLU A 133 47.41 44.43 -44.86
C GLU A 133 46.33 45.19 -44.04
N SER A 134 46.51 46.36 -43.44
CA SER A 134 47.60 47.35 -43.30
C SER A 134 47.00 48.53 -42.52
N ILE A 135 47.85 49.29 -41.80
CA ILE A 135 47.79 50.76 -41.60
C ILE A 135 46.84 51.38 -40.53
N ASN A 136 47.49 52.08 -39.59
CA ASN A 136 47.21 53.35 -38.87
C ASN A 136 45.83 53.60 -38.23
N LYS A 137 45.69 54.20 -37.05
CA LYS A 137 46.45 55.24 -36.32
C LYS A 137 46.38 55.00 -34.81
#